data_AF-A0A015SVF8-F1
#
_entry.id   AF-A0A015SVF8-F1
#
_cell.length_a   1.000
_cell.length_b   1.000
_cell.length_c   1.000
_cell.angle_alpha   90.00
_cell.angle_beta   90.00
_cell.angle_gamma   90.00
#
_symmetry.space_group_name_H-M   'P 1'
#
loop_
_entity.id
_entity.type
_entity.pdbx_description
1 polymer ?
#
loop_
_entity_poly.entity_id
_entity_poly.type
_entity_poly.pdbx_seq_one_letter_code
_entity_poly.pdbx_strand_id
1 'polypeptide(L)'
;MNDKVYILILSCALFISCGNRSLPSKNQQELSRIVNELIGKHIVFPEAMYDDRAIDSLLKMDYKLVVYTDSVGCTECHLSLGEWSVKIREMKVINKNLSFIFVVNNSSELVIRSLLNKNRFDYPVFIDHNNSFYKLNSLKKDHRFQVFLLDRENNILLIGDPIRNDAIWELYKKTLNDEKSVPFKRYSNREIVVSATTINLGEFSSEQSQSCIFTLYNTGENMLVIDDVVTSCGCTSVEYSKEPISPGKSLDIIVTYKADHPEHFNKTITVYCNSSVSPLRLKIMGNAK
;
A
#
# COMPACT_ATOMS: atom_id res chain seq x y z
N MET A 1 17.84 -11.42 -23.33
CA MET A 1 18.48 -10.82 -22.13
C MET A 1 17.40 -10.04 -21.41
N ASN A 2 16.93 -10.65 -20.33
CA ASN A 2 15.63 -10.43 -19.69
C ASN A 2 15.74 -9.36 -18.60
N ASP A 3 14.84 -8.37 -18.61
CA ASP A 3 14.47 -7.56 -17.43
C ASP A 3 13.13 -6.80 -17.61
N LYS A 4 12.37 -7.08 -18.68
CA LYS A 4 11.03 -6.52 -18.89
C LYS A 4 10.02 -7.55 -18.41
N VAL A 5 9.26 -7.28 -17.33
CA VAL A 5 7.87 -7.79 -17.09
C VAL A 5 7.29 -7.45 -15.69
N TYR A 6 8.04 -7.08 -14.65
CA TYR A 6 7.49 -7.14 -13.28
C TYR A 6 6.56 -6.02 -12.77
N ILE A 7 6.21 -4.97 -13.53
CA ILE A 7 5.55 -3.78 -12.93
C ILE A 7 4.21 -3.40 -13.56
N LEU A 8 3.60 -4.23 -14.42
CA LEU A 8 2.19 -4.02 -14.76
C LEU A 8 1.31 -5.10 -14.14
N ILE A 9 0.53 -4.64 -13.15
CA ILE A 9 -0.82 -5.07 -12.82
C ILE A 9 -0.93 -6.18 -11.75
N LEU A 10 -1.28 -5.76 -10.53
CA LEU A 10 -2.06 -6.58 -9.60
C LEU A 10 -3.53 -6.59 -10.09
N SER A 11 -3.76 -7.41 -11.13
CA SER A 11 -5.02 -7.79 -11.82
C SER A 11 -5.58 -6.88 -12.93
N CYS A 12 -5.50 -7.38 -14.18
CA CYS A 12 -6.42 -7.20 -15.32
C CYS A 12 -5.85 -7.92 -16.56
N ALA A 13 -6.16 -9.21 -16.61
CA ALA A 13 -6.39 -10.04 -17.79
C ALA A 13 -5.36 -10.07 -18.94
N LEU A 14 -4.64 -11.20 -19.05
CA LEU A 14 -4.70 -12.16 -20.17
C LEU A 14 -3.39 -12.96 -20.24
N PHE A 15 -3.34 -14.14 -19.63
CA PHE A 15 -2.63 -15.27 -20.20
C PHE A 15 -3.38 -16.56 -19.82
N ILE A 16 -4.22 -16.99 -20.75
CA ILE A 16 -4.49 -18.41 -20.95
C ILE A 16 -3.15 -19.01 -21.38
N SER A 17 -2.43 -19.64 -20.46
CA SER A 17 -1.48 -20.70 -20.78
C SER A 17 -1.10 -21.42 -19.49
N CYS A 18 -1.46 -22.70 -19.41
CA CYS A 18 -0.96 -23.61 -18.39
C CYS A 18 0.58 -23.64 -18.44
N GLY A 19 1.23 -23.46 -17.28
CA GLY A 19 2.69 -23.60 -17.14
C GLY A 19 3.26 -22.72 -16.03
N ASN A 20 3.55 -23.32 -14.88
CA ASN A 20 4.39 -22.84 -13.78
C ASN A 20 4.18 -21.38 -13.29
N ARG A 21 3.31 -21.21 -12.28
CA ARG A 21 3.36 -20.02 -11.41
C ARG A 21 4.50 -20.19 -10.39
N SER A 22 5.65 -19.59 -10.68
CA SER A 22 6.72 -19.45 -9.69
C SER A 22 6.26 -18.57 -8.53
N LEU A 23 6.53 -19.00 -7.28
CA LEU A 23 6.35 -18.13 -6.11
C LEU A 23 7.11 -16.80 -6.34
N PRO A 24 6.60 -15.67 -5.80
CA PRO A 24 7.31 -14.41 -5.86
C PRO A 24 8.70 -14.58 -5.27
N SER A 25 9.71 -14.02 -5.94
CA SER A 25 11.08 -14.06 -5.41
C SER A 25 11.14 -13.37 -4.04
N LYS A 26 12.12 -13.73 -3.21
CA LYS A 26 12.36 -13.09 -1.90
C LYS A 26 12.42 -11.55 -2.01
N ASN A 27 12.97 -11.03 -3.11
CA ASN A 27 13.00 -9.59 -3.39
C ASN A 27 11.61 -9.01 -3.62
N GLN A 28 10.71 -9.69 -4.34
CA GLN A 28 9.34 -9.21 -4.56
C GLN A 28 8.52 -9.19 -3.28
N GLN A 29 8.69 -10.19 -2.42
CA GLN A 29 8.03 -10.22 -1.12
C GLN A 29 8.47 -9.05 -0.24
N GLU A 30 9.77 -8.75 -0.23
CA GLU A 30 10.32 -7.63 0.54
C GLU A 30 9.86 -6.27 -0.01
N LEU A 31 9.81 -6.10 -1.34
CA LEU A 31 9.28 -4.88 -1.96
C LEU A 31 7.80 -4.67 -1.61
N SER A 32 6.98 -5.71 -1.73
CA SER A 32 5.56 -5.65 -1.36
C SER A 32 5.37 -5.30 0.12
N ARG A 33 6.20 -5.88 1.00
CA ARG A 33 6.19 -5.57 2.43
C ARG A 33 6.48 -4.09 2.70
N ILE A 34 7.51 -3.54 2.07
CA ILE A 34 7.90 -2.13 2.22
C ILE A 34 6.82 -1.20 1.68
N VAL A 35 6.26 -1.50 0.50
CA VAL A 35 5.17 -0.69 -0.09
C VAL A 35 3.94 -0.70 0.83
N ASN A 36 3.53 -1.86 1.34
CA ASN A 36 2.40 -1.97 2.25
C ASN A 36 2.63 -1.26 3.60
N GLU A 37 3.87 -1.19 4.08
CA GLU A 37 4.25 -0.46 5.29
C GLU A 37 4.15 1.07 5.11
N LEU A 38 4.46 1.56 3.92
CA LEU A 38 4.58 2.99 3.65
C LEU A 38 3.29 3.62 3.12
N ILE A 39 2.52 2.88 2.33
CA ILE A 39 1.25 3.36 1.79
C ILE A 39 0.27 3.68 2.95
N GLY A 40 -0.37 4.84 2.89
CA GLY A 40 -1.24 5.36 3.96
C GLY A 40 -0.51 5.97 5.15
N LYS A 41 0.83 5.87 5.22
CA LYS A 41 1.62 6.53 6.24
C LYS A 41 1.49 8.05 6.11
N HIS A 42 1.28 8.73 7.23
CA HIS A 42 1.26 10.19 7.28
C HIS A 42 2.69 10.76 7.21
N ILE A 43 2.93 11.67 6.27
CA ILE A 43 4.20 12.40 6.14
C ILE A 43 4.17 13.66 7.01
N VAL A 44 5.20 13.79 7.85
CA VAL A 44 5.44 14.94 8.72
C VAL A 44 6.50 15.83 8.10
N PHE A 45 6.15 17.07 7.79
CA PHE A 45 7.09 18.10 7.34
C PHE A 45 7.73 18.78 8.57
N PRO A 46 9.06 18.97 8.60
CA PRO A 46 9.76 19.73 9.66
C PRO A 46 9.22 21.15 9.81
N GLU A 47 9.23 21.69 11.04
CA GLU A 47 8.81 23.08 11.34
C GLU A 47 9.54 24.12 10.47
N ALA A 48 10.85 23.92 10.26
CA ALA A 48 11.67 24.80 9.40
C ALA A 48 11.18 24.90 7.94
N MET A 49 10.31 23.99 7.47
CA MET A 49 9.67 24.09 6.15
C MET A 49 8.48 25.07 6.14
N TYR A 50 7.85 25.34 7.28
CA TYR A 50 6.67 26.19 7.37
C TYR A 50 7.00 27.69 7.44
N ASP A 51 8.26 28.05 7.71
CA ASP A 51 8.72 29.43 7.72
C ASP A 51 8.69 30.08 6.32
N ASP A 52 8.56 29.27 5.27
CA ASP A 52 8.32 29.73 3.91
C ASP A 52 6.81 29.78 3.60
N ARG A 53 6.25 30.99 3.50
CA ARG A 53 4.83 31.21 3.17
C ARG A 53 4.41 30.57 1.84
N ALA A 54 5.35 30.36 0.91
CA ALA A 54 5.05 29.64 -0.33
C ALA A 54 4.75 28.16 -0.03
N ILE A 55 5.50 27.52 0.87
CA ILE A 55 5.34 26.10 1.22
C ILE A 55 3.99 25.84 1.92
N ASP A 56 3.57 26.70 2.85
CA ASP A 56 2.28 26.54 3.54
C ASP A 56 1.10 26.45 2.55
N SER A 57 1.12 27.25 1.49
CA SER A 57 0.09 27.20 0.45
C SER A 57 0.09 25.89 -0.35
N LEU A 58 1.28 25.33 -0.64
CA LEU A 58 1.45 24.08 -1.38
C LEU A 58 1.02 22.87 -0.56
N LEU A 59 1.26 22.91 0.75
CA LEU A 59 0.89 21.84 1.67
C LEU A 59 -0.63 21.68 1.81
N LYS A 60 -1.41 22.73 1.51
CA LYS A 60 -2.89 22.73 1.58
C LYS A 60 -3.58 22.18 0.32
N MET A 61 -2.82 21.94 -0.76
CA MET A 61 -3.36 21.38 -2.01
C MET A 61 -3.89 19.96 -1.82
N ASP A 62 -4.85 19.57 -2.66
CA ASP A 62 -5.51 18.25 -2.58
C ASP A 62 -4.52 17.11 -2.79
N TYR A 63 -3.52 17.33 -3.64
CA TYR A 63 -2.42 16.41 -3.85
C TYR A 63 -1.07 17.11 -3.73
N LYS A 64 -0.07 16.38 -3.24
CA LYS A 64 1.33 16.82 -3.22
C LYS A 64 2.22 15.72 -3.76
N LEU A 65 3.03 16.04 -4.76
CA LEU A 65 4.16 15.21 -5.13
C LEU A 65 5.36 15.64 -4.29
N VAL A 66 5.89 14.73 -3.49
CA VAL A 66 7.10 14.95 -2.69
C VAL A 66 8.24 14.12 -3.26
N VAL A 67 9.35 14.79 -3.56
CA VAL A 67 10.60 14.17 -4.02
C VAL A 67 11.66 14.44 -2.97
N TYR A 68 12.11 13.40 -2.29
CA TYR A 68 13.28 13.47 -1.42
C TYR A 68 14.51 12.96 -2.18
N THR A 69 15.62 13.68 -2.08
CA THR A 69 16.92 13.18 -2.54
C THR A 69 18.01 13.57 -1.55
N ASP A 70 18.95 12.66 -1.33
CA ASP A 70 20.25 13.02 -0.80
C ASP A 70 21.17 13.46 -1.96
N SER A 71 22.13 14.31 -1.67
CA SER A 71 23.13 14.73 -2.65
C SER A 71 24.45 13.99 -2.53
N VAL A 72 24.42 12.76 -2.03
CA VAL A 72 25.61 11.92 -1.97
C VAL A 72 25.85 11.34 -3.36
N GLY A 73 26.55 12.08 -4.22
CA GLY A 73 26.80 11.74 -5.63
C GLY A 73 26.78 12.96 -6.55
N CYS A 74 26.72 12.75 -7.87
CA CYS A 74 26.50 13.86 -8.82
C CYS A 74 25.10 14.44 -8.61
N THR A 75 25.03 15.55 -7.88
CA THR A 75 23.78 16.23 -7.50
C THR A 75 22.89 16.54 -8.70
N GLU A 76 23.47 16.80 -9.88
CA GLU A 76 22.74 17.01 -11.14
C GLU A 76 22.02 15.73 -11.63
N CYS A 77 22.65 14.55 -11.53
CA CYS A 77 22.07 13.28 -11.93
C CYS A 77 21.01 12.76 -10.94
N HIS A 78 21.12 13.12 -9.67
CA HIS A 78 20.17 12.71 -8.64
C HIS A 78 18.92 13.59 -8.63
N LEU A 79 19.05 14.87 -8.94
CA LEU A 79 17.91 15.79 -8.96
C LEU A 79 17.03 15.64 -10.20
N SER A 80 17.57 15.18 -11.35
CA SER A 80 16.79 14.97 -12.58
C SER A 80 15.88 16.17 -12.96
N LEU A 81 16.32 17.41 -12.71
CA LEU A 81 15.46 18.61 -12.78
C LEU A 81 14.81 18.82 -14.16
N GLY A 82 15.54 18.48 -15.23
CA GLY A 82 15.01 18.55 -16.60
C GLY A 82 13.88 17.56 -16.85
N GLU A 83 14.04 16.31 -16.41
CA GLU A 83 13.02 15.26 -16.53
C GLU A 83 11.79 15.60 -15.67
N TRP A 84 12.01 16.09 -14.44
CA TRP A 84 10.94 16.59 -13.58
C TRP A 84 10.19 17.74 -14.23
N SER A 85 10.89 18.69 -14.87
CA SER A 85 10.23 19.80 -15.56
C SER A 85 9.25 19.33 -16.65
N VAL A 86 9.62 18.27 -17.39
CA VAL A 86 8.71 17.64 -18.36
C VAL A 86 7.54 16.97 -17.65
N LYS A 87 7.82 16.12 -16.66
CA LYS A 87 6.81 15.34 -15.96
C LYS A 87 5.80 16.21 -15.20
N ILE A 88 6.26 17.29 -14.57
CA ILE A 88 5.42 18.27 -13.88
C ILE A 88 4.45 18.94 -14.84
N ARG A 89 4.89 19.31 -16.06
CA ARG A 89 3.98 19.89 -17.07
C ARG A 89 2.87 18.91 -17.45
N GLU A 90 3.21 17.64 -17.65
CA GLU A 90 2.22 16.59 -17.92
C GLU A 90 1.22 16.45 -16.76
N MET A 91 1.71 16.35 -15.52
CA MET A 91 0.88 16.20 -14.34
C MET A 91 -0.06 17.40 -14.10
N LYS A 92 0.41 18.63 -14.34
CA LYS A 92 -0.40 19.85 -14.20
C LYS A 92 -1.54 19.94 -15.21
N VAL A 93 -1.39 19.32 -16.39
CA VAL A 93 -2.49 19.22 -17.37
C VAL A 93 -3.59 18.31 -16.85
N ILE A 94 -3.22 17.25 -16.13
CA ILE A 94 -4.16 16.26 -15.57
C ILE A 94 -4.87 16.82 -14.34
N ASN A 95 -4.12 17.39 -13.38
CA ASN A 95 -4.69 17.89 -12.15
C ASN A 95 -4.05 19.21 -11.74
N LYS A 96 -4.88 20.26 -11.65
CA LYS A 96 -4.44 21.62 -11.27
C LYS A 96 -4.30 21.81 -9.76
N ASN A 97 -4.88 20.93 -8.95
CA ASN A 97 -4.79 20.94 -7.49
C ASN A 97 -3.70 19.99 -6.97
N LEU A 98 -2.58 19.94 -7.71
CA LEU A 98 -1.39 19.19 -7.39
C LEU A 98 -0.21 20.16 -7.20
N SER A 99 0.43 20.09 -6.04
CA SER A 99 1.67 20.79 -5.75
C SER A 99 2.89 19.87 -5.85
N PHE A 100 4.07 20.48 -5.98
CA PHE A 100 5.34 19.78 -6.13
C PHE A 100 6.32 20.31 -5.10
N ILE A 101 6.89 19.41 -4.29
CA ILE A 101 7.76 19.74 -3.17
C ILE A 101 9.02 18.90 -3.29
N PHE A 102 10.16 19.57 -3.43
CA PHE A 102 11.47 18.93 -3.51
C PHE A 102 12.20 19.13 -2.18
N VAL A 103 12.68 18.04 -1.60
CA VAL A 103 13.47 18.05 -0.37
C VAL A 103 14.85 17.51 -0.68
N VAL A 104 15.87 18.34 -0.50
CA VAL A 104 17.25 18.03 -0.85
C VAL A 104 18.11 18.07 0.40
N ASN A 105 18.69 16.93 0.76
CA ASN A 105 19.60 16.83 1.90
C ASN A 105 21.08 16.94 1.47
N ASN A 106 21.90 17.51 2.36
CA ASN A 106 23.38 17.42 2.34
C ASN A 106 24.11 18.07 1.15
N SER A 107 23.49 19.06 0.50
CA SER A 107 24.13 19.84 -0.56
C SER A 107 24.58 21.21 -0.10
N SER A 108 25.64 21.72 -0.72
CA SER A 108 25.93 23.15 -0.70
C SER A 108 24.75 23.91 -1.31
N GLU A 109 24.13 24.80 -0.54
CA GLU A 109 23.02 25.64 -0.98
C GLU A 109 23.36 26.43 -2.25
N LEU A 110 24.60 26.91 -2.36
CA LEU A 110 25.09 27.60 -3.56
C LEU A 110 25.06 26.69 -4.80
N VAL A 111 25.43 25.42 -4.65
CA VAL A 111 25.40 24.43 -5.74
C VAL A 111 23.95 24.15 -6.15
N ILE A 112 23.05 23.96 -5.18
CA ILE A 112 21.63 23.75 -5.46
C ILE A 112 21.04 24.96 -6.17
N ARG A 113 21.20 26.16 -5.62
CA ARG A 113 20.71 27.41 -6.25
C ARG A 113 21.26 27.58 -7.67
N SER A 114 22.54 27.27 -7.89
CA SER A 114 23.14 27.28 -9.23
C SER A 114 22.47 26.28 -10.17
N LEU A 115 22.23 25.05 -9.72
CA LEU A 115 21.55 24.02 -10.53
C LEU A 115 20.10 24.41 -10.85
N LEU A 116 19.35 24.93 -9.87
CA LEU A 116 17.99 25.40 -10.07
C LEU A 116 17.94 26.53 -11.10
N ASN A 117 18.82 27.53 -10.96
CA ASN A 117 18.92 28.66 -11.89
C ASN A 117 19.32 28.21 -13.31
N LYS A 118 20.33 27.34 -13.43
CA LYS A 118 20.80 26.78 -14.70
C LYS A 118 19.67 26.05 -15.44
N ASN A 119 18.83 25.33 -14.70
CA ASN A 119 17.71 24.57 -15.25
C ASN A 119 16.40 25.36 -15.34
N ARG A 120 16.37 26.63 -14.88
CA ARG A 120 15.14 27.44 -14.76
C ARG A 120 14.05 26.69 -14.01
N PHE A 121 14.44 26.06 -12.92
CA PHE A 121 13.56 25.24 -12.10
C PHE A 121 12.93 26.10 -11.01
N ASP A 122 11.77 26.68 -11.32
CA ASP A 122 11.09 27.66 -10.45
C ASP A 122 10.18 27.00 -9.40
N TYR A 123 10.34 25.71 -9.16
CA TYR A 123 9.55 24.99 -8.14
C TYR A 123 10.23 25.05 -6.77
N PRO A 124 9.44 25.07 -5.69
CA PRO A 124 9.99 25.14 -4.34
C PRO A 124 10.87 23.94 -4.01
N VAL A 125 12.11 24.24 -3.59
CA VAL A 125 13.11 23.28 -3.16
C VAL A 125 13.53 23.62 -1.74
N PHE A 126 13.24 22.71 -0.82
CA PHE A 126 13.65 22.79 0.57
C PHE A 126 15.00 22.12 0.77
N ILE A 127 15.96 22.84 1.34
CA ILE A 127 17.28 22.33 1.66
C ILE A 127 17.27 21.85 3.10
N ASP A 128 17.22 20.53 3.28
CA ASP A 128 17.16 19.89 4.59
C ASP A 128 18.55 19.73 5.19
N HIS A 129 19.08 20.79 5.79
CA HIS A 129 20.43 20.81 6.37
C HIS A 129 20.64 19.76 7.48
N ASN A 130 19.58 19.43 8.23
CA ASN A 130 19.68 18.57 9.41
C ASN A 130 19.24 17.12 9.14
N ASN A 131 18.90 16.81 7.89
CA ASN A 131 18.28 15.55 7.49
C ASN A 131 16.99 15.25 8.29
N SER A 132 16.28 16.31 8.70
CA SER A 132 15.12 16.25 9.58
C SER A 132 13.95 15.57 8.89
N PHE A 133 13.70 15.85 7.61
CA PHE A 133 12.59 15.25 6.86
C PHE A 133 12.76 13.73 6.77
N TYR A 134 13.97 13.27 6.44
CA TYR A 134 14.28 11.84 6.36
C TYR A 134 14.08 11.14 7.71
N LYS A 135 14.61 11.72 8.79
CA LYS A 135 14.55 11.17 10.14
C LYS A 135 13.13 11.10 10.68
N LEU A 136 12.38 12.20 10.60
CA LEU A 136 10.99 12.28 11.08
C LEU A 136 10.09 11.25 10.41
N ASN A 137 10.29 11.03 9.10
CA ASN A 137 9.48 10.12 8.32
C ASN A 137 10.04 8.70 8.23
N SER A 138 11.17 8.41 8.89
CA SER A 138 11.85 7.10 8.82
C SER A 138 11.96 6.58 7.39
N LEU A 139 12.39 7.44 6.47
CA LEU A 139 12.42 7.10 5.05
C LEU A 139 13.38 5.94 4.78
N LYS A 140 13.08 5.17 3.73
CA LYS A 140 13.98 4.09 3.31
C LYS A 140 15.11 4.68 2.46
N LYS A 141 16.32 4.11 2.58
CA LYS A 141 17.50 4.57 1.84
C LYS A 141 17.39 4.34 0.33
N ASP A 142 16.63 3.33 -0.09
CA ASP A 142 16.41 3.05 -1.50
C ASP A 142 15.63 4.18 -2.17
N HIS A 143 16.22 4.77 -3.23
CA HIS A 143 15.66 5.93 -3.94
C HIS A 143 14.26 5.65 -4.52
N ARG A 144 13.92 4.38 -4.76
CA ARG A 144 12.59 3.98 -5.26
C ARG A 144 11.48 4.29 -4.25
N PHE A 145 11.83 4.46 -2.98
CA PHE A 145 10.89 4.76 -1.90
C PHE A 145 11.07 6.18 -1.35
N GLN A 146 11.59 7.10 -2.17
CA GLN A 146 11.82 8.50 -1.80
C GLN A 146 10.99 9.50 -2.64
N VAL A 147 10.11 8.98 -3.49
CA VAL A 147 9.15 9.77 -4.28
C VAL A 147 7.75 9.32 -3.91
N PHE A 148 6.91 10.28 -3.52
CA PHE A 148 5.58 10.02 -2.96
C PHE A 148 4.53 10.92 -3.59
N LEU A 149 3.36 10.36 -3.89
CA LEU A 149 2.14 11.13 -4.05
C LEU A 149 1.39 11.14 -2.73
N LEU A 150 1.04 12.31 -2.22
CA LEU A 150 0.30 12.47 -0.98
C LEU A 150 -1.11 13.00 -1.25
N ASP A 151 -2.04 12.64 -0.37
CA ASP A 151 -3.38 13.25 -0.28
C ASP A 151 -3.36 14.60 0.45
N ARG A 152 -4.54 15.21 0.61
CA ARG A 152 -4.70 16.51 1.27
C ARG A 152 -4.20 16.49 2.70
N GLU A 153 -4.39 15.37 3.39
CA GLU A 153 -3.97 15.10 4.75
C GLU A 153 -2.52 14.60 4.86
N ASN A 154 -1.71 14.70 3.80
CA ASN A 154 -0.30 14.28 3.75
C ASN A 154 -0.06 12.77 3.94
N ASN A 155 -1.07 11.92 3.73
CA ASN A 155 -0.88 10.47 3.71
C ASN A 155 -0.40 10.00 2.34
N ILE A 156 0.46 8.99 2.32
CA ILE A 156 1.03 8.45 1.08
C ILE A 156 -0.02 7.66 0.29
N LEU A 157 -0.34 8.13 -0.90
CA LEU A 157 -1.21 7.47 -1.89
C LEU A 157 -0.45 6.51 -2.79
N LEU A 158 0.70 6.96 -3.29
CA LEU A 158 1.56 6.21 -4.20
C LEU A 158 3.02 6.42 -3.81
N ILE A 159 3.84 5.42 -4.12
CA ILE A 159 5.28 5.43 -3.91
C ILE A 159 5.96 5.00 -5.19
N GLY A 160 7.03 5.69 -5.53
CA GLY A 160 7.88 5.35 -6.65
C GLY A 160 8.10 6.51 -7.60
N ASP A 161 9.22 6.42 -8.31
CA ASP A 161 9.69 7.44 -9.25
C ASP A 161 9.00 7.28 -10.63
N PRO A 162 8.11 8.20 -11.02
CA PRO A 162 7.40 8.15 -12.30
C PRO A 162 8.27 8.61 -13.49
N ILE A 163 9.48 9.12 -13.27
CA ILE A 163 10.43 9.42 -14.36
C ILE A 163 11.08 8.13 -14.86
N ARG A 164 11.42 7.22 -13.94
CA ARG A 164 12.18 6.01 -14.24
C ARG A 164 11.31 4.79 -14.53
N ASN A 165 9.99 4.92 -14.42
CA ASN A 165 9.09 3.79 -14.51
C ASN A 165 7.71 4.17 -15.08
N ASP A 166 7.48 3.80 -16.34
CA ASP A 166 6.23 4.11 -17.06
C ASP A 166 4.99 3.51 -16.39
N ALA A 167 5.11 2.34 -15.78
CA ALA A 167 3.97 1.71 -15.11
C ALA A 167 3.57 2.47 -13.84
N ILE A 168 4.56 3.00 -13.10
CA ILE A 168 4.30 3.91 -11.98
C ILE A 168 3.68 5.21 -12.53
N TRP A 169 4.18 5.72 -13.65
CA TRP A 169 3.60 6.89 -14.27
C TRP A 169 2.11 6.71 -14.63
N GLU A 170 1.71 5.57 -15.19
CA GLU A 170 0.30 5.25 -15.44
C GLU A 170 -0.55 5.25 -14.16
N LEU A 171 -0.01 4.77 -13.03
CA LEU A 171 -0.70 4.81 -11.73
C LEU A 171 -0.93 6.25 -11.26
N TYR A 172 0.05 7.13 -11.41
CA TYR A 172 -0.09 8.55 -11.08
C TYR A 172 -1.16 9.21 -11.96
N LYS A 173 -1.13 9.00 -13.28
CA LYS A 173 -2.15 9.56 -14.19
C LYS A 173 -3.55 9.11 -13.81
N LYS A 174 -3.73 7.81 -13.55
CA LYS A 174 -5.02 7.26 -13.13
C LYS A 174 -5.51 7.88 -11.82
N THR A 175 -4.62 8.02 -10.85
CA THR A 175 -4.96 8.57 -9.52
C THR A 175 -5.32 10.06 -9.58
N LEU A 176 -4.64 10.83 -10.44
CA LEU A 176 -4.83 12.27 -10.54
C LEU A 176 -6.02 12.69 -11.42
N ASN A 177 -6.44 11.85 -12.37
CA ASN A 177 -7.47 12.18 -13.37
C ASN A 177 -8.91 11.90 -12.91
N ASP A 178 -9.10 11.26 -11.76
CA ASP A 178 -10.43 10.89 -11.28
C ASP A 178 -11.08 12.10 -10.57
N GLU A 179 -11.77 12.95 -11.33
CA GLU A 179 -12.44 14.18 -10.83
C GLU A 179 -13.52 13.90 -9.77
N LYS A 180 -13.92 12.64 -9.56
CA LYS A 180 -14.86 12.21 -8.52
C LYS A 180 -14.17 11.64 -7.27
N SER A 181 -12.84 11.64 -7.21
CA SER A 181 -12.10 11.14 -6.06
C SER A 181 -11.43 12.26 -5.26
N VAL A 182 -12.19 12.95 -4.41
CA VAL A 182 -11.73 13.11 -3.02
C VAL A 182 -12.90 12.65 -2.18
N PRO A 183 -12.75 11.57 -1.42
CA PRO A 183 -11.64 11.41 -0.50
C PRO A 183 -10.72 10.27 -0.92
N PHE A 184 -9.44 10.34 -0.55
CA PHE A 184 -8.87 9.12 0.00
C PHE A 184 -9.72 8.82 1.24
N LYS A 185 -10.85 8.14 1.01
CA LYS A 185 -11.64 7.54 2.07
C LYS A 185 -10.58 6.79 2.84
N ARG A 186 -10.42 7.17 4.11
CA ARG A 186 -9.52 6.55 5.06
C ARG A 186 -9.40 5.06 4.73
N TYR A 187 -8.29 4.44 5.09
CA TYR A 187 -8.23 3.00 5.37
C TYR A 187 -9.27 2.59 6.47
N SER A 188 -10.55 2.86 6.24
CA SER A 188 -11.76 2.86 7.07
C SER A 188 -12.91 3.25 6.10
N ASN A 189 -13.18 2.45 5.06
CA ASN A 189 -14.27 1.49 5.10
C ASN A 189 -14.01 0.32 4.13
N ARG A 190 -13.07 -0.56 4.48
CA ARG A 190 -13.20 -1.97 4.08
C ARG A 190 -13.98 -2.66 5.20
N GLU A 191 -15.24 -2.27 5.33
CA GLU A 191 -16.12 -2.89 6.28
C GLU A 191 -16.30 -4.35 5.85
N ILE A 192 -15.96 -5.24 6.77
CA ILE A 192 -16.23 -6.65 6.63
C ILE A 192 -17.27 -6.97 7.67
N VAL A 193 -18.37 -7.54 7.23
CA VAL A 193 -19.33 -8.20 8.12
C VAL A 193 -19.10 -9.69 8.00
N VAL A 194 -19.06 -10.39 9.13
CA VAL A 194 -19.00 -11.85 9.16
C VAL A 194 -20.36 -12.37 9.64
N SER A 195 -20.89 -13.41 9.01
CA SER A 195 -22.18 -14.01 9.39
C SER A 195 -22.22 -14.42 10.87
N ALA A 196 -21.09 -14.87 11.41
CA ALA A 196 -20.88 -15.13 12.83
C ALA A 196 -19.38 -15.02 13.16
N THR A 197 -19.04 -14.68 14.39
CA THR A 197 -17.64 -14.76 14.88
C THR A 197 -17.40 -16.02 15.70
N THR A 198 -18.46 -16.77 16.04
CA THR A 198 -18.39 -18.02 16.79
C THR A 198 -19.46 -18.99 16.30
N ILE A 199 -19.08 -20.25 16.04
CA ILE A 199 -20.00 -21.34 15.70
C ILE A 199 -19.78 -22.49 16.70
N ASN A 200 -20.88 -23.01 17.25
CA ASN A 200 -20.85 -24.23 18.06
C ASN A 200 -21.20 -25.43 17.16
N LEU A 201 -20.29 -26.38 17.05
CA LEU A 201 -20.44 -27.61 16.27
C LEU A 201 -21.22 -28.71 17.03
N GLY A 202 -21.61 -28.43 18.27
CA GLY A 202 -22.36 -29.35 19.11
C GLY A 202 -21.53 -30.52 19.59
N GLU A 203 -22.20 -31.66 19.77
CA GLU A 203 -21.56 -32.92 20.16
C GLU A 203 -21.50 -33.87 18.97
N PHE A 204 -20.34 -34.48 18.72
CA PHE A 204 -20.16 -35.48 17.67
C PHE A 204 -19.10 -36.51 18.05
N SER A 205 -19.02 -37.64 17.33
CA SER A 205 -17.99 -38.67 17.55
C SER A 205 -16.62 -38.16 17.13
N SER A 206 -15.60 -38.35 17.97
CA SER A 206 -14.20 -38.00 17.70
C SER A 206 -13.61 -38.68 16.45
N GLU A 207 -14.21 -39.77 15.97
CA GLU A 207 -13.84 -40.44 14.71
C GLU A 207 -14.31 -39.68 13.45
N GLN A 208 -15.27 -38.77 13.59
CA GLN A 208 -15.84 -37.99 12.49
C GLN A 208 -15.23 -36.58 12.42
N SER A 209 -15.16 -36.03 11.21
CA SER A 209 -14.86 -34.62 11.02
C SER A 209 -16.15 -33.82 10.96
N GLN A 210 -16.16 -32.61 11.53
CA GLN A 210 -17.29 -31.71 11.48
C GLN A 210 -16.89 -30.38 10.83
N SER A 211 -17.73 -29.89 9.91
CA SER A 211 -17.46 -28.66 9.16
C SER A 211 -18.50 -27.58 9.43
N CYS A 212 -18.08 -26.32 9.32
CA CYS A 212 -18.96 -25.16 9.33
C CYS A 212 -18.47 -24.08 8.36
N ILE A 213 -19.33 -23.10 8.08
CA ILE A 213 -19.04 -22.03 7.14
C ILE A 213 -19.12 -20.69 7.87
N PHE A 214 -18.06 -19.89 7.74
CA PHE A 214 -18.09 -18.46 8.03
C PHE A 214 -18.17 -17.69 6.72
N THR A 215 -19.19 -16.86 6.56
CA THR A 215 -19.34 -16.04 5.36
C THR A 215 -18.82 -14.64 5.64
N LEU A 216 -17.83 -14.21 4.86
CA LEU A 216 -17.29 -12.85 4.87
C LEU A 216 -17.98 -12.04 3.79
N TYR A 217 -18.60 -10.93 4.18
CA TYR A 217 -19.24 -9.98 3.27
C TYR A 217 -18.34 -8.77 3.10
N ASN A 218 -18.00 -8.45 1.86
CA ASN A 218 -17.36 -7.19 1.52
C ASN A 218 -18.42 -6.09 1.43
N THR A 219 -18.66 -5.38 2.53
CA THR A 219 -19.56 -4.21 2.56
C THR A 219 -18.82 -2.91 2.23
N GLY A 220 -17.50 -2.99 1.97
CA GLY A 220 -16.70 -1.89 1.48
C GLY A 220 -16.86 -1.63 -0.02
N GLU A 221 -16.22 -0.55 -0.47
CA GLU A 221 -16.31 -0.07 -1.87
C GLU A 221 -15.16 -0.57 -2.75
N ASN A 222 -14.21 -1.29 -2.17
CA ASN A 222 -13.02 -1.83 -2.86
C ASN A 222 -13.00 -3.36 -2.77
N MET A 223 -12.23 -4.02 -3.64
CA MET A 223 -12.00 -5.46 -3.54
C MET A 223 -11.41 -5.84 -2.17
N LEU A 224 -12.03 -6.82 -1.51
CA LEU A 224 -11.52 -7.42 -0.28
C LEU A 224 -10.67 -8.64 -0.65
N VAL A 225 -9.45 -8.69 -0.12
CA VAL A 225 -8.49 -9.77 -0.37
C VAL A 225 -8.13 -10.41 0.95
N ILE A 226 -8.26 -11.73 1.02
CA ILE A 226 -7.72 -12.54 2.12
C ILE A 226 -6.25 -12.81 1.81
N ASP A 227 -5.38 -12.30 2.66
CA ASP A 227 -3.93 -12.50 2.56
C ASP A 227 -3.53 -13.87 3.07
N ASP A 228 -4.10 -14.29 4.22
CA ASP A 228 -3.83 -15.58 4.82
C ASP A 228 -4.91 -16.00 5.83
N VAL A 229 -4.99 -17.30 6.14
CA VAL A 229 -5.84 -17.84 7.21
C VAL A 229 -5.05 -18.84 8.06
N VAL A 230 -4.90 -18.52 9.34
CA VAL A 230 -4.09 -19.30 10.29
C VAL A 230 -4.98 -19.94 11.36
N THR A 231 -4.82 -21.24 11.60
CA THR A 231 -5.53 -21.98 12.65
C THR A 231 -4.67 -22.16 13.90
N SER A 232 -5.30 -22.33 15.07
CA SER A 232 -4.59 -22.52 16.33
C SER A 232 -3.93 -23.90 16.50
N CYS A 233 -4.32 -24.91 15.71
CA CYS A 233 -3.79 -26.28 15.73
C CYS A 233 -3.86 -26.91 14.34
N GLY A 234 -3.09 -27.98 14.11
CA GLY A 234 -3.21 -28.83 12.91
C GLY A 234 -4.51 -29.64 12.83
N CYS A 235 -5.25 -29.74 13.94
CA CYS A 235 -6.55 -30.41 14.03
C CYS A 235 -7.71 -29.63 13.36
N THR A 236 -7.43 -28.45 12.81
CA THR A 236 -8.40 -27.62 12.07
C THR A 236 -7.84 -27.27 10.69
N SER A 237 -8.60 -27.56 9.64
CA SER A 237 -8.30 -27.18 8.27
C SER A 237 -9.30 -26.14 7.75
N VAL A 238 -8.86 -25.33 6.78
CA VAL A 238 -9.66 -24.25 6.21
C VAL A 238 -9.56 -24.28 4.69
N GLU A 239 -10.72 -24.11 4.04
CA GLU A 239 -10.84 -23.97 2.59
C GLU A 239 -11.62 -22.68 2.28
N TYR A 240 -11.12 -21.91 1.31
CA TYR A 240 -11.74 -20.67 0.86
C TYR A 240 -11.24 -20.30 -0.53
N SER A 241 -12.01 -19.49 -1.26
CA SER A 241 -11.56 -18.95 -2.55
C SER A 241 -10.44 -17.93 -2.36
N LYS A 242 -9.38 -18.01 -3.16
CA LYS A 242 -8.33 -16.98 -3.17
C LYS A 242 -8.67 -15.80 -4.09
N GLU A 243 -9.84 -15.82 -4.71
CA GLU A 243 -10.30 -14.74 -5.55
C GLU A 243 -10.65 -13.51 -4.70
N PRO A 244 -10.26 -12.32 -5.13
CA PRO A 244 -10.70 -11.08 -4.49
C PRO A 244 -12.23 -10.96 -4.48
N ILE A 245 -12.79 -10.58 -3.34
CA ILE A 245 -14.22 -10.44 -3.13
C ILE A 245 -14.64 -9.05 -3.59
N SER A 246 -15.50 -8.97 -4.60
CA SER A 246 -16.00 -7.68 -5.12
C SER A 246 -16.87 -6.94 -4.09
N PRO A 247 -16.98 -5.59 -4.18
CA PRO A 247 -17.92 -4.82 -3.38
C PRO A 247 -19.34 -5.41 -3.42
N GLY A 248 -19.97 -5.56 -2.25
CA GLY A 248 -21.30 -6.14 -2.10
C GLY A 248 -21.38 -7.65 -2.32
N LYS A 249 -20.24 -8.33 -2.52
CA LYS A 249 -20.17 -9.81 -2.63
C LYS A 249 -19.66 -10.43 -1.34
N SER A 250 -19.83 -11.74 -1.26
CA SER A 250 -19.41 -12.55 -0.13
C SER A 250 -18.50 -13.69 -0.56
N LEU A 251 -17.83 -14.26 0.43
CA LEU A 251 -17.00 -15.45 0.29
C LEU A 251 -17.15 -16.31 1.54
N ASP A 252 -17.17 -17.60 1.30
CA ASP A 252 -17.27 -18.61 2.35
C ASP A 252 -15.89 -19.13 2.74
N ILE A 253 -15.65 -19.15 4.05
CA ILE A 253 -14.53 -19.83 4.69
C ILE A 253 -15.08 -21.10 5.33
N ILE A 254 -14.76 -22.23 4.71
CA ILE A 254 -15.17 -23.55 5.16
C ILE A 254 -14.12 -24.03 6.16
N VAL A 255 -14.52 -24.22 7.40
CA VAL A 255 -13.65 -24.72 8.48
C VAL A 255 -14.04 -26.15 8.78
N THR A 256 -13.07 -27.06 8.75
CA THR A 256 -13.26 -28.46 9.13
C THR A 256 -12.40 -28.78 10.34
N TYR A 257 -13.02 -29.34 11.37
CA TYR A 257 -12.35 -29.79 12.58
C TYR A 257 -12.44 -31.31 12.68
N LYS A 258 -11.30 -31.92 13.04
CA LYS A 258 -11.19 -33.33 13.36
C LYS A 258 -10.44 -33.45 14.68
N ALA A 259 -11.07 -34.10 15.66
CA ALA A 259 -10.46 -34.30 16.96
C ALA A 259 -9.40 -35.41 16.87
N ASP A 260 -8.28 -35.24 17.58
CA ASP A 260 -7.25 -36.29 17.69
C ASP A 260 -7.64 -37.34 18.75
N HIS A 261 -8.48 -36.94 19.71
CA HIS A 261 -9.03 -37.73 20.81
C HIS A 261 -10.31 -37.05 21.33
N PRO A 262 -11.17 -37.74 22.08
CA PRO A 262 -12.33 -37.11 22.72
C PRO A 262 -11.92 -35.88 23.56
N GLU A 263 -12.44 -34.71 23.19
CA GLU A 263 -12.14 -33.44 23.86
C GLU A 263 -13.30 -32.45 23.75
N HIS A 264 -13.45 -31.60 24.77
CA HIS A 264 -14.11 -30.32 24.59
C HIS A 264 -13.13 -29.35 23.93
N PHE A 265 -13.53 -28.74 22.82
CA PHE A 265 -12.64 -27.85 22.07
C PHE A 265 -13.17 -26.42 21.94
N ASN A 266 -12.21 -25.50 21.80
CA ASN A 266 -12.43 -24.11 21.44
C ASN A 266 -11.24 -23.66 20.59
N LYS A 267 -11.39 -23.69 19.27
CA LYS A 267 -10.30 -23.41 18.32
C LYS A 267 -10.51 -22.03 17.68
N THR A 268 -9.41 -21.31 17.47
CA THR A 268 -9.43 -19.98 16.86
C THR A 268 -8.88 -20.05 15.44
N ILE A 269 -9.57 -19.38 14.51
CA ILE A 269 -9.17 -19.18 13.12
C ILE A 269 -8.93 -17.68 12.94
N THR A 270 -7.71 -17.31 12.52
CA THR A 270 -7.27 -15.92 12.35
C THR A 270 -7.16 -15.62 10.87
N VAL A 271 -8.02 -14.74 10.36
CA VAL A 271 -8.07 -14.35 8.95
C VAL A 271 -7.38 -13.00 8.77
N TYR A 272 -6.28 -13.00 8.03
CA TYR A 272 -5.57 -11.79 7.61
C TYR A 272 -6.12 -11.35 6.26
N CYS A 273 -6.50 -10.08 6.18
CA CYS A 273 -7.03 -9.49 4.96
C CYS A 273 -6.64 -8.01 4.85
N ASN A 274 -6.83 -7.45 3.67
CA ASN A 274 -6.51 -6.05 3.37
C ASN A 274 -7.53 -5.04 3.98
N SER A 275 -8.17 -5.36 5.10
CA SER A 275 -9.15 -4.52 5.82
C SER A 275 -8.61 -3.92 7.12
N SER A 276 -9.18 -2.80 7.55
CA SER A 276 -8.83 -2.11 8.80
C SER A 276 -9.15 -2.90 10.08
N VAL A 277 -10.04 -3.89 10.00
CA VAL A 277 -10.37 -4.80 11.11
C VAL A 277 -9.55 -6.09 11.09
N SER A 278 -8.58 -6.19 10.18
CA SER A 278 -7.64 -7.31 10.13
C SER A 278 -6.67 -7.28 11.32
N PRO A 279 -6.37 -8.43 11.96
CA PRO A 279 -6.91 -9.75 11.63
C PRO A 279 -8.30 -10.00 12.23
N LEU A 280 -9.17 -10.67 11.47
CA LEU A 280 -10.44 -11.17 11.97
C LEU A 280 -10.24 -12.46 12.76
N ARG A 281 -10.88 -12.58 13.92
CA ARG A 281 -10.80 -13.77 14.78
C ARG A 281 -12.15 -14.49 14.79
N LEU A 282 -12.17 -15.69 14.23
CA LEU A 282 -13.32 -16.60 14.20
C LEU A 282 -13.08 -17.74 15.18
N LYS A 283 -14.15 -18.28 15.78
CA LYS A 283 -14.06 -19.37 16.76
C LYS A 283 -15.00 -20.51 16.44
N ILE A 284 -14.51 -21.73 16.59
CA ILE A 284 -15.36 -22.92 16.64
C ILE A 284 -15.24 -23.57 18.01
N MET A 285 -16.36 -24.06 18.55
CA MET A 285 -16.39 -24.77 19.82
C MET A 285 -17.34 -25.96 19.75
N GLY A 286 -17.18 -26.91 20.67
CA GLY A 286 -18.03 -28.10 20.74
C GLY A 286 -17.40 -29.20 21.59
N ASN A 287 -17.95 -30.40 21.48
CA ASN A 287 -17.53 -31.57 22.24
C ASN A 287 -17.39 -32.80 21.32
N ALA A 288 -16.16 -33.26 21.11
CA ALA A 288 -15.90 -34.51 20.41
C ALA A 288 -15.85 -35.65 21.44
N LYS A 289 -16.70 -36.67 21.30
CA LYS A 289 -16.83 -37.79 22.24
C LYS A 289 -16.15 -39.07 21.77
#